data_AF-A0AA39HB64-F1
#
_entry.id   AF-A0AA39HB64-F1
#
_cell.length_a   1.000
_cell.length_b   1.000
_cell.length_c   1.000
_cell.angle_alpha   90.00
_cell.angle_beta   90.00
_cell.angle_gamma   90.00
#
_symmetry.space_group_name_H-M   'P 1'
#
loop_
_entity.id
_entity.type
_entity.pdbx_description
1 polymer ?
#
loop_
_entity_poly.entity_id
_entity_poly.type
_entity_poly.pdbx_seq_one_letter_code
_entity_poly.pdbx_strand_id
1 'polypeptide(L)'
;MKPRLKSSVLVGLLASGDLFCIVSEWQNATRMITGVQSYRFECFWAISPYLFMIKMQTTIMCAMAFDRLFAFTFPLKYAKIRVTNYVIACCIPGIVSGTFFIAYGASNLTHKPIPACNPPLAYGDHVGSVWNIWSVAINILTFVFSVTALIAMILKGMRAFELTAILIYVIGAIGAFGNANILVAIWRIKPRSKSGVLVGILALADLISITFEWQNATRMITGVQVHRIQCFWMISPYLFMIKMQTTIMCAMVFDRLLALTVPLRYTKFRFHRYIVFCCIPGLISGTFFITYAAFNLENEPIVACNPPLAYGPAVANIWNICIWQMRKKRRNNSNHQRESTEKNGNAGDNHQRYQNTAVLIEDTLVHEPYFPVDITKEQKSRSQCNECYHYCKGKKEQNKHVLLQTVAALANLCFTVDCFSTII
;
A
#
# COMPACT_ATOMS: atom_id res chain seq x y z
N MET A 1 -9.37 -7.96 -6.61
CA MET A 1 -8.96 -7.09 -7.75
C MET A 1 -7.47 -6.77 -7.61
N LYS A 2 -6.62 -7.10 -8.60
CA LYS A 2 -5.24 -6.60 -8.64
C LYS A 2 -5.30 -5.05 -8.70
N PRO A 3 -4.52 -4.31 -7.87
CA PRO A 3 -4.51 -2.86 -7.92
C PRO A 3 -4.18 -2.37 -9.34
N ARG A 4 -4.86 -1.30 -9.79
CA ARG A 4 -4.74 -0.75 -11.15
C ARG A 4 -3.34 -0.14 -11.37
N LEU A 5 -2.37 -0.99 -11.68
CA LEU A 5 -0.96 -0.67 -11.85
C LEU A 5 -0.71 0.48 -12.86
N LYS A 6 -1.55 0.58 -13.90
CA LYS A 6 -1.45 1.61 -14.96
C LYS A 6 -1.59 3.04 -14.42
N SER A 7 -2.68 3.32 -13.74
CA SER A 7 -2.95 4.64 -13.17
C SER A 7 -1.93 5.02 -12.10
N SER A 8 -1.45 4.04 -11.32
CA SER A 8 -0.39 4.28 -10.33
C SER A 8 0.94 4.71 -10.96
N VAL A 9 1.31 4.15 -12.12
CA VAL A 9 2.52 4.55 -12.85
C VAL A 9 2.39 5.97 -13.40
N LEU A 10 1.25 6.32 -14.02
CA LEU A 10 1.02 7.69 -14.52
C LEU A 10 1.04 8.74 -13.40
N VAL A 11 0.43 8.44 -12.25
CA VAL A 11 0.50 9.32 -11.06
C VAL A 11 1.93 9.43 -10.53
N GLY A 12 2.70 8.34 -10.56
CA GLY A 12 4.12 8.37 -10.21
C GLY A 12 4.95 9.27 -11.14
N LEU A 13 4.69 9.21 -12.46
CA LEU A 13 5.33 10.08 -13.44
C LEU A 13 4.94 11.55 -13.23
N LEU A 14 3.67 11.83 -12.96
CA LEU A 14 3.21 13.18 -12.65
C LEU A 14 3.91 13.73 -11.40
N ALA A 15 3.95 12.95 -10.31
CA ALA A 15 4.60 13.35 -9.07
C ALA A 15 6.11 13.56 -9.25
N SER A 16 6.76 12.78 -10.11
CA SER A 16 8.15 13.03 -10.47
C SER A 16 8.31 14.35 -11.23
N GLY A 17 7.37 14.69 -12.12
CA GLY A 17 7.36 15.98 -12.81
C GLY A 17 7.12 17.16 -11.87
N ASP A 18 6.19 17.04 -10.94
CA ASP A 18 5.94 18.04 -9.89
C ASP A 18 7.22 18.34 -9.10
N LEU A 19 8.01 17.31 -8.76
CA LEU A 19 9.27 17.49 -8.06
C LEU A 19 10.26 18.35 -8.87
N PHE A 20 10.42 18.08 -10.17
CA PHE A 20 11.27 18.90 -11.05
C PHE A 20 10.76 20.34 -11.17
N CYS A 21 9.45 20.54 -11.27
CA CYS A 21 8.82 21.86 -11.31
C CYS A 21 9.10 22.65 -10.02
N ILE A 22 8.90 22.05 -8.85
CA ILE A 22 9.13 22.68 -7.54
C ILE A 22 10.59 23.08 -7.36
N VAL A 23 11.53 22.19 -7.71
CA VAL A 23 12.98 22.50 -7.63
C VAL A 23 13.33 23.69 -8.52
N SER A 24 12.73 23.77 -9.71
CA SER A 24 12.96 24.88 -10.65
C SER A 24 12.34 26.19 -10.18
N GLU A 25 11.16 26.13 -9.55
CA GLU A 25 10.53 27.31 -8.93
C GLU A 25 11.35 27.84 -7.75
N TRP A 26 11.98 26.97 -6.96
CA TRP A 26 12.90 27.38 -5.90
C TRP A 26 14.10 28.16 -6.46
N GLN A 27 14.69 27.68 -7.54
CA GLN A 27 15.80 28.37 -8.22
C GLN A 27 15.35 29.74 -8.74
N ASN A 28 14.16 29.84 -9.33
CA ASN A 28 13.62 31.11 -9.80
C ASN A 28 13.32 32.08 -8.64
N ALA A 29 12.72 31.60 -7.56
CA ALA A 29 12.45 32.41 -6.36
C ALA A 29 13.74 32.97 -5.76
N THR A 30 14.80 32.15 -5.70
CA THR A 30 16.13 32.58 -5.22
C THR A 30 16.68 33.73 -6.07
N ARG A 31 16.58 33.62 -7.41
CA ARG A 31 17.02 34.68 -8.33
C ARG A 31 16.25 35.99 -8.13
N MET A 32 14.93 35.91 -7.97
CA MET A 32 14.09 37.09 -7.70
C MET A 32 14.48 37.78 -6.38
N ILE A 33 14.73 37.01 -5.31
CA ILE A 33 15.14 37.55 -4.00
C ILE A 33 16.50 38.25 -4.09
N THR A 34 17.44 37.73 -4.89
CA THR A 34 18.77 38.32 -5.06
C THR A 34 18.79 39.58 -5.94
N GLY A 35 17.67 39.95 -6.57
CA GLY A 35 17.59 41.13 -7.44
C GLY A 35 18.44 41.05 -8.71
N VAL A 36 18.89 39.85 -9.10
CA VAL A 36 19.73 39.65 -10.29
C VAL A 36 18.87 39.81 -11.55
N GLN A 37 19.19 40.82 -12.35
CA GLN A 37 18.54 41.02 -13.65
C GLN A 37 18.82 39.83 -14.57
N SER A 38 17.77 39.18 -15.07
CA SER A 38 17.89 38.00 -15.92
C SER A 38 17.69 38.36 -17.39
N TYR A 39 18.59 37.88 -18.25
CA TYR A 39 18.39 37.91 -19.71
C TYR A 39 17.59 36.70 -20.16
N ARG A 40 16.70 36.89 -21.15
CA ARG A 40 15.82 35.82 -21.65
C ARG A 40 16.58 34.58 -22.13
N PHE A 41 17.72 34.74 -22.81
CA PHE A 41 18.55 33.61 -23.27
C PHE A 41 19.06 32.74 -22.11
N GLU A 42 19.67 33.36 -21.09
CA GLU A 42 20.17 32.66 -19.91
C GLU A 42 19.04 32.05 -19.08
N CYS A 43 17.94 32.79 -18.94
CA CYS A 43 16.75 32.31 -18.28
C CYS A 43 16.20 31.05 -18.98
N PHE A 44 16.02 31.09 -20.29
CA PHE A 44 15.47 29.98 -21.08
C PHE A 44 16.24 28.69 -20.87
N TRP A 45 17.57 28.72 -20.97
CA TRP A 45 18.39 27.52 -20.76
C TRP A 45 18.40 27.07 -19.30
N ALA A 46 18.39 28.02 -18.35
CA ALA A 46 18.31 27.68 -16.93
C ALA A 46 17.00 26.97 -16.56
N ILE A 47 15.88 27.36 -17.18
CA ILE A 47 14.57 26.77 -16.91
C ILE A 47 14.11 25.79 -18.00
N SER A 48 14.96 25.39 -18.95
CA SER A 48 14.55 24.47 -20.03
C SER A 48 14.05 23.12 -19.52
N PRO A 49 14.62 22.52 -18.45
CA PRO A 49 14.06 21.29 -17.88
C PRO A 49 12.65 21.52 -17.32
N TYR A 50 12.42 22.67 -16.67
CA TYR A 50 11.11 23.06 -16.16
C TYR A 50 10.09 23.26 -17.28
N LEU A 51 10.48 23.95 -18.35
CA LEU A 51 9.66 24.19 -19.54
C LEU A 51 9.25 22.89 -20.25
N PHE A 52 10.16 21.90 -20.29
CA PHE A 52 9.86 20.57 -20.80
C PHE A 52 8.89 19.83 -19.87
N MET A 53 9.19 19.80 -18.57
CA MET A 53 8.40 19.05 -17.59
C MET A 53 6.98 19.60 -17.43
N ILE A 54 6.78 20.92 -17.45
CA ILE A 54 5.43 21.50 -17.37
C ILE A 54 4.56 21.11 -18.57
N LYS A 55 5.15 21.01 -19.79
CA LYS A 55 4.43 20.55 -20.98
C LYS A 55 4.13 19.06 -20.93
N MET A 56 5.09 18.26 -20.49
CA MET A 56 4.92 16.82 -20.27
C MET A 56 3.83 16.56 -19.20
N GLN A 57 3.82 17.35 -18.12
CA GLN A 57 2.82 17.27 -17.05
C GLN A 57 1.41 17.61 -17.56
N THR A 58 1.27 18.70 -18.34
CA THR A 58 -0.02 19.15 -18.87
C THR A 58 -0.67 18.06 -19.75
N THR A 59 0.13 17.39 -20.59
CA THR A 59 -0.36 16.30 -21.44
C THR A 59 -0.60 15.00 -20.67
N ILE A 60 0.22 14.67 -19.65
CA ILE A 60 -0.04 13.52 -18.77
C ILE A 60 -1.34 13.72 -17.98
N MET A 61 -1.64 14.94 -17.51
CA MET A 61 -2.94 15.23 -16.85
C MET A 61 -4.12 14.94 -17.78
N CYS A 62 -4.03 15.37 -19.05
CA CYS A 62 -5.01 15.02 -20.07
C CYS A 62 -5.10 13.51 -20.29
N ALA A 63 -3.96 12.82 -20.37
CA ALA A 63 -3.90 11.36 -20.55
C ALA A 63 -4.49 10.60 -19.36
N MET A 64 -4.35 11.11 -18.13
CA MET A 64 -4.99 10.53 -16.94
C MET A 64 -6.50 10.74 -16.94
N ALA A 65 -6.99 11.91 -17.37
CA ALA A 65 -8.42 12.15 -17.53
C ALA A 65 -9.01 11.18 -18.57
N PHE A 66 -8.30 10.98 -19.68
CA PHE A 66 -8.64 9.97 -20.67
C PHE A 66 -8.56 8.53 -20.13
N ASP A 67 -7.52 8.17 -19.36
CA ASP A 67 -7.37 6.84 -18.73
C ASP A 67 -8.58 6.49 -17.86
N ARG A 68 -9.06 7.44 -17.06
CA ARG A 68 -10.28 7.28 -16.27
C ARG A 68 -11.49 7.05 -17.16
N LEU A 69 -11.72 7.92 -18.15
CA LEU A 69 -12.84 7.78 -19.08
C LEU A 69 -12.81 6.42 -19.79
N PHE A 70 -11.65 6.01 -20.29
CA PHE A 70 -11.46 4.77 -21.03
C PHE A 70 -11.63 3.52 -20.16
N ALA A 71 -11.10 3.54 -18.92
CA ALA A 71 -11.30 2.46 -17.96
C ALA A 71 -12.78 2.29 -17.58
N PHE A 72 -13.55 3.37 -17.51
CA PHE A 72 -14.98 3.31 -17.21
C PHE A 72 -15.84 2.91 -18.40
N THR A 73 -15.53 3.41 -19.59
CA THR A 73 -16.29 3.11 -20.82
C THR A 73 -16.03 1.69 -21.32
N PHE A 74 -14.77 1.22 -21.29
CA PHE A 74 -14.38 -0.08 -21.85
C PHE A 74 -13.54 -0.94 -20.88
N PRO A 75 -14.12 -1.41 -19.75
CA PRO A 75 -13.36 -2.09 -18.70
C PRO A 75 -12.67 -3.38 -19.18
N LEU A 76 -13.30 -4.16 -20.06
CA LEU A 76 -12.73 -5.42 -20.58
C LEU A 76 -11.55 -5.17 -21.53
N LYS A 77 -11.67 -4.20 -22.44
CA LYS A 77 -10.57 -3.81 -23.32
C LYS A 77 -9.43 -3.21 -22.50
N TYR A 78 -9.77 -2.36 -21.54
CA TYR A 78 -8.79 -1.76 -20.62
C TYR A 78 -8.01 -2.82 -19.84
N ALA A 79 -8.65 -3.90 -19.38
CA ALA A 79 -7.98 -4.99 -18.67
C ALA A 79 -7.01 -5.77 -19.57
N LYS A 80 -7.32 -5.95 -20.87
CA LYS A 80 -6.51 -6.73 -21.81
C LYS A 80 -5.23 -6.02 -22.27
N ILE A 81 -5.21 -4.69 -22.27
CA ILE A 81 -4.05 -3.90 -22.74
C ILE A 81 -2.87 -4.06 -21.78
N ARG A 82 -1.66 -4.32 -22.30
CA ARG A 82 -0.43 -4.37 -21.50
C ARG A 82 -0.09 -3.00 -20.91
N VAL A 83 0.32 -2.99 -19.64
CA VAL A 83 0.60 -1.76 -18.87
C VAL A 83 1.69 -0.91 -19.55
N THR A 84 2.79 -1.52 -19.96
CA THR A 84 3.94 -0.84 -20.58
C THR A 84 3.54 -0.10 -21.85
N ASN A 85 2.91 -0.80 -22.80
CA ASN A 85 2.49 -0.21 -24.08
C ASN A 85 1.51 0.95 -23.87
N TYR A 86 0.61 0.81 -22.89
CA TYR A 86 -0.35 1.85 -22.57
C TYR A 86 0.32 3.10 -21.99
N VAL A 87 1.21 2.93 -21.01
CA VAL A 87 1.94 4.04 -20.38
C VAL A 87 2.81 4.76 -21.41
N ILE A 88 3.52 4.01 -22.28
CA ILE A 88 4.33 4.59 -23.36
C ILE A 88 3.46 5.43 -24.30
N ALA A 89 2.31 4.89 -24.73
CA ALA A 89 1.37 5.62 -25.59
C ALA A 89 0.87 6.93 -24.94
N CYS A 90 0.63 6.93 -23.63
CA CYS A 90 0.23 8.14 -22.90
C CYS A 90 1.37 9.16 -22.72
N CYS A 91 2.64 8.73 -22.68
CA CYS A 91 3.79 9.61 -22.49
C CYS A 91 4.28 10.25 -23.79
N ILE A 92 4.10 9.58 -24.95
CA ILE A 92 4.58 10.07 -26.26
C ILE A 92 4.09 11.50 -26.56
N PRO A 93 2.80 11.86 -26.42
CA PRO A 93 2.35 13.22 -26.68
C PRO A 93 3.04 14.28 -25.82
N GLY A 94 3.35 13.95 -24.56
CA GLY A 94 4.04 14.86 -23.66
C GLY A 94 5.50 15.08 -24.01
N ILE A 95 6.20 14.00 -24.37
CA ILE A 95 7.60 14.08 -24.80
C ILE A 95 7.70 14.85 -26.12
N VAL A 96 6.83 14.56 -27.09
CA VAL A 96 6.82 15.24 -28.40
C VAL A 96 6.50 16.72 -28.23
N SER A 97 5.45 17.07 -27.49
CA SER A 97 5.09 18.48 -27.29
C SER A 97 6.15 19.25 -26.48
N GLY A 98 6.70 18.66 -25.43
CA GLY A 98 7.79 19.27 -24.66
C GLY A 98 9.02 19.54 -25.54
N THR A 99 9.45 18.55 -26.31
CA THR A 99 10.61 18.68 -27.21
C THR A 99 10.38 19.74 -28.29
N PHE A 100 9.17 19.75 -28.88
CA PHE A 100 8.78 20.75 -29.87
C PHE A 100 8.87 22.17 -29.32
N PHE A 101 8.33 22.44 -28.13
CA PHE A 101 8.37 23.79 -27.54
C PHE A 101 9.77 24.22 -27.12
N ILE A 102 10.63 23.31 -26.66
CA ILE A 102 12.04 23.63 -26.38
C ILE A 102 12.78 23.98 -27.68
N ALA A 103 12.64 23.16 -28.72
CA ALA A 103 13.29 23.42 -30.01
C ALA A 103 12.81 24.73 -30.65
N TYR A 104 11.50 24.95 -30.66
CA TYR A 104 10.88 26.16 -31.22
C TYR A 104 11.19 27.42 -30.39
N GLY A 105 11.30 27.27 -29.07
CA GLY A 105 11.78 28.32 -28.17
C GLY A 105 13.22 28.69 -28.46
N ALA A 106 14.11 27.69 -28.54
CA ALA A 106 15.53 27.88 -28.81
C ALA A 106 15.80 28.58 -30.15
N SER A 107 15.04 28.26 -31.20
CA SER A 107 15.18 28.90 -32.52
C SER A 107 14.72 30.36 -32.57
N ASN A 108 13.95 30.82 -31.56
CA ASN A 108 13.37 32.16 -31.52
C ASN A 108 13.81 32.97 -30.28
N LEU A 109 14.98 32.64 -29.72
CA LEU A 109 15.52 33.36 -28.55
C LEU A 109 15.98 34.77 -28.92
N THR A 110 15.78 35.70 -27.98
CA THR A 110 16.20 37.10 -28.08
C THR A 110 16.93 37.50 -26.80
N HIS A 111 17.96 38.35 -26.90
CA HIS A 111 18.73 38.84 -25.75
C HIS A 111 18.08 40.06 -25.07
N LYS A 112 16.76 40.01 -24.85
CA LYS A 112 16.04 41.08 -24.15
C LYS A 112 16.09 40.82 -22.63
N PRO A 113 16.30 41.85 -21.79
CA PRO A 113 16.15 41.72 -20.35
C PRO A 113 14.68 41.44 -20.01
N ILE A 114 14.43 40.58 -19.03
CA ILE A 114 13.08 40.24 -18.55
C ILE A 114 12.95 40.51 -17.05
N PRO A 115 11.77 40.93 -16.58
CA PRO A 115 11.58 41.29 -15.17
C PRO A 115 11.60 40.07 -14.24
N ALA A 116 11.26 38.88 -14.75
CA ALA A 116 11.28 37.64 -13.99
C ALA A 116 11.50 36.44 -14.93
N CYS A 117 12.18 35.40 -14.43
CA CYS A 117 12.46 34.18 -15.18
C CYS A 117 11.35 33.14 -14.99
N ASN A 118 10.19 33.34 -15.64
CA ASN A 118 9.05 32.43 -15.56
C ASN A 118 8.75 31.77 -16.93
N PRO A 119 7.93 30.70 -16.99
CA PRO A 119 7.70 29.95 -18.23
C PRO A 119 7.25 30.79 -19.44
N PRO A 120 6.22 31.65 -19.35
CA PRO A 120 5.78 32.41 -20.51
C PRO A 120 6.78 33.49 -20.95
N LEU A 121 7.54 34.11 -20.01
CA LEU A 121 8.49 35.17 -20.33
C LEU A 121 9.86 34.66 -20.80
N ALA A 122 10.20 33.41 -20.47
CA ALA A 122 11.40 32.75 -20.96
C ALA A 122 11.33 32.49 -22.48
N TYR A 123 10.13 32.32 -23.03
CA TYR A 123 9.91 32.29 -24.47
C TYR A 123 9.92 33.70 -25.07
N GLY A 124 10.26 33.80 -26.36
CA GLY A 124 9.96 35.01 -27.14
C GLY A 124 8.45 35.23 -27.26
N ASP A 125 8.03 36.47 -27.50
CA ASP A 125 6.62 36.90 -27.39
C ASP A 125 5.67 36.04 -28.25
N HIS A 126 6.10 35.68 -29.48
CA HIS A 126 5.34 34.79 -30.36
C HIS A 126 5.28 33.35 -29.80
N VAL A 127 6.41 32.77 -29.38
CA VAL A 127 6.44 31.39 -28.87
C VAL A 127 5.66 31.27 -27.56
N GLY A 128 5.76 32.29 -26.70
CA GLY A 128 4.99 32.38 -25.45
C GLY A 128 3.49 32.40 -25.69
N SER A 129 3.03 33.15 -26.69
CA SER A 129 1.61 33.17 -27.10
C SER A 129 1.12 31.79 -27.57
N VAL A 130 1.86 31.15 -28.50
CA VAL A 130 1.55 29.80 -28.99
C VAL A 130 1.56 28.78 -27.84
N TRP A 131 2.55 28.87 -26.94
CA TRP A 131 2.65 28.04 -25.76
C TRP A 131 1.42 28.18 -24.86
N ASN A 132 0.94 29.41 -24.65
CA ASN A 132 -0.20 29.70 -23.80
C ASN A 132 -1.51 29.17 -24.41
N ILE A 133 -1.75 29.45 -25.70
CA ILE A 133 -2.92 28.93 -26.43
C ILE A 133 -2.96 27.40 -26.38
N TRP A 134 -1.82 26.74 -26.61
CA TRP A 134 -1.72 25.29 -26.52
C TRP A 134 -2.02 24.76 -25.10
N SER A 135 -1.48 25.41 -24.07
CA SER A 135 -1.76 25.04 -22.68
C SER A 135 -3.26 25.16 -22.35
N VAL A 136 -3.90 26.26 -22.76
CA VAL A 136 -5.34 26.46 -22.56
C VAL A 136 -6.14 25.38 -23.29
N ALA A 137 -5.80 25.05 -24.53
CA ALA A 137 -6.48 24.01 -25.30
C ALA A 137 -6.41 22.63 -24.63
N ILE A 138 -5.24 22.22 -24.13
CA ILE A 138 -5.09 20.94 -23.41
C ILE A 138 -5.84 20.95 -22.07
N ASN A 139 -5.87 22.08 -21.36
CA ASN A 139 -6.64 22.20 -20.12
C ASN A 139 -8.15 22.07 -20.37
N ILE A 140 -8.68 22.70 -21.42
CA ILE A 140 -10.09 22.54 -21.83
C ILE A 140 -10.38 21.07 -22.16
N LEU A 141 -9.51 20.41 -22.94
CA LEU A 141 -9.67 19.00 -23.28
C LEU A 141 -9.66 18.09 -22.04
N THR A 142 -8.76 18.37 -21.09
CA THR A 142 -8.66 17.66 -19.81
C THR A 142 -9.93 17.81 -18.98
N PHE A 143 -10.49 19.03 -18.94
CA PHE A 143 -11.74 19.32 -18.26
C PHE A 143 -12.91 18.54 -18.90
N VAL A 144 -13.02 18.58 -20.23
CA VAL A 144 -14.05 17.82 -20.97
C VAL A 144 -13.96 16.32 -20.64
N PHE A 145 -12.78 15.70 -20.74
CA PHE A 145 -12.63 14.28 -20.38
C PHE A 145 -12.98 14.00 -18.93
N SER A 146 -12.63 14.89 -18.00
CA SER A 146 -12.94 14.74 -16.58
C SER A 146 -14.44 14.81 -16.30
N VAL A 147 -15.15 15.76 -16.92
CA VAL A 147 -16.60 15.90 -16.82
C VAL A 147 -17.31 14.70 -17.46
N THR A 148 -16.91 14.27 -18.66
CA THR A 148 -17.49 13.08 -19.29
C THR A 148 -17.24 11.82 -18.45
N ALA A 149 -16.05 11.67 -17.86
CA ALA A 149 -15.74 10.55 -16.97
C ALA A 149 -16.61 10.59 -15.70
N LEU A 150 -16.85 11.78 -15.13
CA LEU A 150 -17.72 11.97 -13.98
C LEU A 150 -19.18 11.64 -14.32
N ILE A 151 -19.71 12.15 -15.43
CA ILE A 151 -21.07 11.83 -15.89
C ILE A 151 -21.19 10.32 -16.13
N ALA A 152 -20.24 9.70 -16.83
CA ALA A 152 -20.21 8.26 -17.04
C ALA A 152 -20.14 7.49 -15.70
N MET A 153 -19.40 7.99 -14.72
CA MET A 153 -19.31 7.41 -13.37
C MET A 153 -20.60 7.59 -12.58
N ILE A 154 -21.32 8.71 -12.70
CA ILE A 154 -22.60 8.94 -12.01
C ILE A 154 -23.69 8.05 -12.64
N LEU A 155 -23.77 8.01 -13.97
CA LEU A 155 -24.72 7.17 -14.71
C LEU A 155 -24.47 5.67 -14.49
N LYS A 156 -23.20 5.24 -14.34
CA LYS A 156 -22.86 3.88 -13.90
C LYS A 156 -22.89 3.71 -12.38
N GLY A 157 -22.80 4.78 -11.60
CA GLY A 157 -22.65 4.79 -10.15
C GLY A 157 -23.91 4.36 -9.43
N MET A 158 -25.08 4.70 -9.98
CA MET A 158 -26.36 4.11 -9.55
C MET A 158 -26.35 2.58 -9.69
N ARG A 159 -25.64 2.01 -10.69
CA ARG A 159 -25.41 0.56 -10.80
C ARG A 159 -24.24 0.06 -9.94
N ALA A 160 -23.36 0.95 -9.47
CA ALA A 160 -22.18 0.58 -8.68
C ALA A 160 -22.52 0.32 -7.21
N PHE A 161 -23.52 1.00 -6.64
CA PHE A 161 -24.06 0.65 -5.32
C PHE A 161 -24.70 -0.74 -5.35
N GLU A 162 -25.50 -1.04 -6.39
CA GLU A 162 -26.05 -2.38 -6.62
C GLU A 162 -24.94 -3.42 -6.80
N LEU A 163 -23.93 -3.13 -7.64
CA LEU A 163 -22.81 -4.03 -7.87
C LEU A 163 -21.95 -4.22 -6.61
N THR A 164 -21.78 -3.20 -5.77
CA THR A 164 -21.07 -3.32 -4.48
C THR A 164 -21.86 -4.20 -3.53
N ALA A 165 -23.18 -4.03 -3.44
CA ALA A 165 -24.03 -4.90 -2.63
C ALA A 165 -23.99 -6.35 -3.13
N ILE A 166 -24.11 -6.59 -4.45
CA ILE A 166 -23.97 -7.91 -5.07
C ILE A 166 -22.60 -8.52 -4.76
N LEU A 167 -21.51 -7.75 -4.86
CA LEU A 167 -20.17 -8.22 -4.53
C LEU A 167 -20.02 -8.58 -3.04
N ILE A 168 -20.60 -7.79 -2.13
CA ILE A 168 -20.61 -8.12 -0.69
C ILE A 168 -21.34 -9.45 -0.47
N TYR A 169 -22.47 -9.69 -1.14
CA TYR A 169 -23.15 -10.99 -1.06
C TYR A 169 -22.30 -12.14 -1.59
N VAL A 170 -21.71 -11.99 -2.79
CA VAL A 170 -20.90 -13.06 -3.41
C VAL A 170 -19.64 -13.36 -2.60
N ILE A 171 -18.88 -12.34 -2.21
CA ILE A 171 -17.67 -12.50 -1.40
C ILE A 171 -18.04 -13.04 -0.02
N GLY A 172 -19.11 -12.52 0.59
CA GLY A 172 -19.64 -13.00 1.86
C GLY A 172 -20.07 -14.47 1.80
N ALA A 173 -20.69 -14.93 0.71
CA ALA A 173 -21.09 -16.33 0.55
C ALA A 173 -19.90 -17.28 0.46
N ILE A 174 -18.87 -16.90 -0.30
CA ILE A 174 -17.61 -17.67 -0.38
C ILE A 174 -16.91 -17.68 0.99
N GLY A 175 -16.83 -16.53 1.66
CA GLY A 175 -16.24 -16.40 2.99
C GLY A 175 -17.00 -17.21 4.04
N ALA A 176 -18.33 -17.18 4.01
CA ALA A 176 -19.19 -17.94 4.91
C ALA A 176 -19.02 -19.44 4.70
N PHE A 177 -19.00 -19.90 3.45
CA PHE A 177 -18.74 -21.30 3.12
C PHE A 177 -17.36 -21.75 3.62
N GLY A 178 -16.31 -20.95 3.38
CA GLY A 178 -14.95 -21.24 3.83
C GLY A 178 -14.84 -21.34 5.36
N ASN A 179 -15.35 -20.34 6.07
CA ASN A 179 -15.29 -20.28 7.53
C ASN A 179 -16.18 -21.33 8.20
N ALA A 180 -17.35 -21.64 7.63
CA ALA A 180 -18.19 -22.74 8.09
C ALA A 180 -17.48 -24.10 7.95
N ASN A 181 -16.82 -24.35 6.82
CA ASN A 181 -16.04 -25.57 6.63
C ASN A 181 -14.87 -25.69 7.60
N ILE A 182 -14.16 -24.58 7.90
CA ILE A 182 -13.10 -24.55 8.92
C ILE A 182 -13.68 -24.93 10.29
N LEU A 183 -14.82 -24.36 10.68
CA LEU A 183 -15.49 -24.69 11.94
C LEU A 183 -15.93 -26.16 11.99
N VAL A 184 -16.53 -26.68 10.92
CA VAL A 184 -16.92 -28.10 10.82
C VAL A 184 -15.68 -29.01 10.91
N ALA A 185 -14.59 -28.67 10.24
CA ALA A 185 -13.34 -29.44 10.30
C ALA A 185 -12.76 -29.45 11.72
N ILE A 186 -12.75 -28.30 12.39
CA ILE A 186 -12.33 -28.17 13.80
C ILE A 186 -13.23 -28.99 14.71
N TRP A 187 -14.55 -28.91 14.53
CA TRP A 187 -15.50 -29.64 15.35
C TRP A 187 -15.35 -31.16 15.19
N ARG A 188 -15.13 -31.64 13.97
CA ARG A 188 -14.94 -33.07 13.67
C ARG A 188 -13.60 -33.61 14.15
N ILE A 189 -12.50 -32.89 13.91
CA ILE A 189 -11.15 -33.36 14.21
C ILE A 189 -10.80 -33.18 15.71
N LYS A 190 -11.54 -32.32 16.44
CA LYS A 190 -11.26 -31.91 17.83
C LYS A 190 -9.81 -31.42 17.95
N PRO A 191 -9.48 -30.18 17.54
CA PRO A 191 -8.11 -29.72 17.41
C PRO A 191 -7.35 -29.89 18.72
N ARG A 192 -6.29 -30.70 18.66
CA ARG A 192 -5.36 -30.86 19.79
C ARG A 192 -4.34 -29.71 19.86
N SER A 193 -4.23 -28.89 18.82
CA SER A 193 -3.30 -27.76 18.76
C SER A 193 -3.96 -26.45 19.19
N LYS A 194 -3.24 -25.66 19.99
CA LYS A 194 -3.67 -24.33 20.47
C LYS A 194 -4.01 -23.41 19.29
N SER A 195 -3.14 -23.42 18.28
CA SER A 195 -3.35 -22.68 17.04
C SER A 195 -4.63 -23.06 16.31
N GLY A 196 -5.05 -24.33 16.35
CA GLY A 196 -6.27 -24.79 15.71
C GLY A 196 -7.52 -24.18 16.34
N VAL A 197 -7.55 -24.04 17.67
CA VAL A 197 -8.67 -23.37 18.36
C VAL A 197 -8.69 -21.87 18.10
N LEU A 198 -7.53 -21.19 18.08
CA LEU A 198 -7.44 -19.78 17.71
C LEU A 198 -7.99 -19.52 16.29
N VAL A 199 -7.65 -20.38 15.33
CA VAL A 199 -8.20 -20.33 13.97
C VAL A 199 -9.72 -20.55 13.97
N GLY A 200 -10.23 -21.44 14.83
CA GLY A 200 -11.68 -21.65 14.98
C GLY A 200 -12.42 -20.43 15.52
N ILE A 201 -11.87 -19.78 16.55
CA ILE A 201 -12.44 -18.54 17.10
C ILE A 201 -12.44 -17.43 16.04
N LEU A 202 -11.37 -17.34 15.25
CA LEU A 202 -11.28 -16.39 14.14
C LEU A 202 -12.35 -16.66 13.07
N ALA A 203 -12.52 -17.92 12.66
CA ALA A 203 -13.54 -18.30 11.68
C ALA A 203 -14.97 -18.01 12.18
N LEU A 204 -15.23 -18.20 13.48
CA LEU A 204 -16.51 -17.84 14.10
C LEU A 204 -16.74 -16.32 14.10
N ALA A 205 -15.71 -15.53 14.44
CA ALA A 205 -15.78 -14.07 14.38
C ALA A 205 -16.05 -13.58 12.96
N ASP A 206 -15.39 -14.17 11.96
CA ASP A 206 -15.60 -13.84 10.54
C ASP A 206 -17.03 -14.17 10.08
N LEU A 207 -17.60 -15.31 10.49
CA LEU A 207 -19.00 -15.63 10.18
C LEU A 207 -19.95 -14.59 10.73
N ILE A 208 -19.78 -14.19 11.98
CA ILE A 208 -20.60 -13.17 12.61
C ILE A 208 -20.45 -11.85 11.85
N SER A 209 -19.22 -11.44 11.53
CA SER A 209 -18.99 -10.22 10.75
C SER A 209 -19.65 -10.25 9.37
N ILE A 210 -19.57 -11.37 8.65
CA ILE A 210 -20.22 -11.54 7.33
C ILE A 210 -21.73 -11.38 7.43
N THR A 211 -22.38 -11.92 8.47
CA THR A 211 -23.84 -11.77 8.63
C THR A 211 -24.27 -10.31 8.76
N PHE A 212 -23.49 -9.49 9.47
CA PHE A 212 -23.76 -8.06 9.59
C PHE A 212 -23.45 -7.30 8.29
N GLU A 213 -22.43 -7.70 7.53
CA GLU A 213 -22.17 -7.13 6.20
C GLU A 213 -23.30 -7.42 5.21
N TRP A 214 -23.90 -8.61 5.26
CA TRP A 214 -25.10 -8.92 4.48
C TRP A 214 -26.28 -8.03 4.86
N GLN A 215 -26.55 -7.85 6.16
CA GLN A 215 -27.61 -6.92 6.60
C GLN A 215 -27.37 -5.50 6.08
N ASN A 216 -26.11 -5.03 6.12
CA ASN A 216 -25.75 -3.73 5.57
C ASN A 216 -25.95 -3.68 4.04
N ALA A 217 -25.55 -4.71 3.31
CA ALA A 217 -25.77 -4.81 1.87
C ALA A 217 -27.26 -4.79 1.51
N THR A 218 -28.12 -5.47 2.29
CA THR A 218 -29.58 -5.39 2.11
C THR A 218 -30.06 -3.94 2.21
N ARG A 219 -29.59 -3.18 3.20
CA ARG A 219 -30.01 -1.77 3.39
C ARG A 219 -29.54 -0.86 2.27
N MET A 220 -28.34 -1.07 1.74
CA MET A 220 -27.87 -0.30 0.59
C MET A 220 -28.77 -0.51 -0.64
N ILE A 221 -29.33 -1.71 -0.82
CA ILE A 221 -30.26 -2.01 -1.91
C ILE A 221 -31.64 -1.40 -1.64
N THR A 222 -32.14 -1.45 -0.39
CA THR A 222 -33.47 -0.90 -0.07
C THR A 222 -33.50 0.62 0.05
N GLY A 223 -32.35 1.29 0.12
CA GLY A 223 -32.25 2.76 0.20
C GLY A 223 -32.84 3.38 1.47
N VAL A 224 -33.04 2.56 2.52
CA VAL A 224 -33.66 3.02 3.77
C VAL A 224 -32.65 3.83 4.57
N GLN A 225 -32.97 5.09 4.84
CA GLN A 225 -32.18 5.94 5.73
C GLN A 225 -32.44 5.55 7.19
N VAL A 226 -31.39 5.55 8.01
CA VAL A 226 -31.43 5.13 9.41
C VAL A 226 -30.76 6.20 10.27
N HIS A 227 -31.25 6.42 11.48
CA HIS A 227 -30.60 7.31 12.44
C HIS A 227 -29.27 6.71 12.94
N ARG A 228 -28.27 7.56 13.18
CA ARG A 228 -26.92 7.13 13.62
C ARG A 228 -26.97 6.23 14.85
N ILE A 229 -27.84 6.52 15.83
CA ILE A 229 -27.97 5.71 17.04
C ILE A 229 -28.46 4.28 16.76
N GLN A 230 -29.49 4.14 15.92
CA GLN A 230 -30.01 2.83 15.54
C GLN A 230 -28.98 2.06 14.72
N CYS A 231 -28.30 2.73 13.79
CA CYS A 231 -27.21 2.15 13.02
C CYS A 231 -26.07 1.64 13.91
N PHE A 232 -25.63 2.45 14.89
CA PHE A 232 -24.54 2.12 15.79
C PHE A 232 -24.82 0.85 16.60
N TRP A 233 -25.98 0.75 17.26
CA TRP A 233 -26.32 -0.43 18.06
C TRP A 233 -26.43 -1.70 17.23
N MET A 234 -26.87 -1.54 16.00
CA MET A 234 -27.05 -2.62 15.04
C MET A 234 -25.73 -3.13 14.44
N ILE A 235 -24.76 -2.23 14.20
CA ILE A 235 -23.41 -2.59 13.72
C ILE A 235 -22.40 -2.84 14.86
N SER A 236 -22.75 -2.51 16.10
CA SER A 236 -21.90 -2.69 17.28
C SER A 236 -21.30 -4.10 17.41
N PRO A 237 -22.06 -5.20 17.24
CA PRO A 237 -21.50 -6.54 17.31
C PRO A 237 -20.45 -6.80 16.22
N TYR A 238 -20.66 -6.27 15.01
CA TYR A 238 -19.67 -6.32 13.91
C TYR A 238 -18.39 -5.57 14.26
N LEU A 239 -18.51 -4.35 14.79
CA LEU A 239 -17.37 -3.52 15.18
C LEU A 239 -16.56 -4.19 16.30
N PHE A 240 -17.25 -4.78 17.27
CA PHE A 240 -16.63 -5.57 18.33
C PHE A 240 -15.87 -6.77 17.76
N MET A 241 -16.49 -7.52 16.83
CA MET A 241 -15.86 -8.69 16.23
C MET A 241 -14.63 -8.36 15.38
N ILE A 242 -14.62 -7.24 14.65
CA ILE A 242 -13.41 -6.79 13.93
C ILE A 242 -12.25 -6.50 14.88
N LYS A 243 -12.54 -5.89 16.04
CA LYS A 243 -11.51 -5.63 17.06
C LYS A 243 -11.00 -6.94 17.67
N MET A 244 -11.88 -7.86 18.01
CA MET A 244 -11.53 -9.22 18.42
C MET A 244 -10.65 -9.93 17.38
N GLN A 245 -11.05 -9.90 16.11
CA GLN A 245 -10.34 -10.52 14.99
C GLN A 245 -8.91 -9.99 14.86
N THR A 246 -8.74 -8.67 14.94
CA THR A 246 -7.42 -8.00 14.82
C THR A 246 -6.48 -8.46 15.93
N THR A 247 -6.95 -8.49 17.18
CA THR A 247 -6.14 -8.94 18.32
C THR A 247 -5.81 -10.43 18.26
N ILE A 248 -6.76 -11.27 17.82
CA ILE A 248 -6.54 -12.72 17.62
C ILE A 248 -5.51 -12.95 16.51
N MET A 249 -5.54 -12.19 15.41
CA MET A 249 -4.52 -12.26 14.36
C MET A 249 -3.12 -11.93 14.90
N CYS A 250 -2.99 -10.87 15.70
CA CYS A 250 -1.72 -10.57 16.39
C CYS A 250 -1.30 -11.73 17.32
N ALA A 251 -2.24 -12.27 18.11
CA ALA A 251 -1.97 -13.40 19.00
C ALA A 251 -1.50 -14.65 18.24
N MET A 252 -2.05 -14.94 17.06
CA MET A 252 -1.59 -16.04 16.20
C MET A 252 -0.16 -15.83 15.69
N VAL A 253 0.21 -14.61 15.32
CA VAL A 253 1.60 -14.32 14.90
C VAL A 253 2.56 -14.55 16.06
N PHE A 254 2.21 -14.10 17.26
CA PHE A 254 3.00 -14.39 18.46
C PHE A 254 3.03 -15.86 18.81
N ASP A 255 1.91 -16.59 18.66
CA ASP A 255 1.84 -18.04 18.87
C ASP A 255 2.84 -18.79 17.99
N ARG A 256 2.90 -18.44 16.70
CA ARG A 256 3.87 -19.02 15.75
C ARG A 256 5.30 -18.65 16.11
N LEU A 257 5.54 -17.39 16.50
CA LEU A 257 6.87 -16.95 16.91
C LEU A 257 7.34 -17.68 18.17
N LEU A 258 6.48 -17.85 19.18
CA LEU A 258 6.79 -18.58 20.41
C LEU A 258 7.05 -20.07 20.14
N ALA A 259 6.26 -20.68 19.25
CA ALA A 259 6.46 -22.06 18.84
C ALA A 259 7.83 -22.29 18.16
N LEU A 260 8.27 -21.34 17.33
CA LEU A 260 9.57 -21.40 16.64
C LEU A 260 10.76 -21.08 17.56
N THR A 261 10.60 -20.13 18.46
CA THR A 261 11.71 -19.57 19.24
C THR A 261 11.98 -20.32 20.54
N VAL A 262 10.92 -20.83 21.19
CA VAL A 262 11.04 -21.51 22.48
C VAL A 262 10.11 -22.73 22.55
N PRO A 263 10.33 -23.76 21.69
CA PRO A 263 9.42 -24.90 21.56
C PRO A 263 9.20 -25.66 22.88
N LEU A 264 10.25 -25.81 23.70
CA LEU A 264 10.17 -26.52 24.98
C LEU A 264 9.35 -25.80 26.05
N ARG A 265 9.28 -24.47 26.03
CA ARG A 265 8.39 -23.71 26.93
C ARG A 265 6.98 -23.66 26.37
N TYR A 266 6.85 -23.59 25.05
CA TYR A 266 5.57 -23.56 24.36
C TYR A 266 4.70 -24.79 24.68
N THR A 267 5.29 -25.97 24.78
CA THR A 267 4.59 -27.22 25.15
C THR A 267 4.09 -27.24 26.60
N LYS A 268 4.74 -26.51 27.52
CA LYS A 268 4.37 -26.48 28.94
C LYS A 268 3.15 -25.61 29.26
N PHE A 269 2.80 -24.64 28.41
CA PHE A 269 1.62 -23.80 28.67
C PHE A 269 0.33 -24.62 28.64
N ARG A 270 -0.50 -24.49 29.68
CA ARG A 270 -1.83 -25.12 29.73
C ARG A 270 -2.72 -24.57 28.63
N PHE A 271 -3.34 -25.47 27.88
CA PHE A 271 -4.15 -25.18 26.69
C PHE A 271 -5.20 -24.08 26.92
N HIS A 272 -6.15 -24.29 27.86
CA HIS A 272 -7.25 -23.34 28.07
C HIS A 272 -6.79 -21.96 28.56
N ARG A 273 -5.84 -21.92 29.50
CA ARG A 273 -5.32 -20.65 30.03
C ARG A 273 -4.66 -19.82 28.94
N TYR A 274 -3.97 -20.47 28.02
CA TYR A 274 -3.33 -19.81 26.90
C TYR A 274 -4.37 -19.20 25.92
N ILE A 275 -5.41 -19.96 25.55
CA ILE A 275 -6.46 -19.45 24.66
C ILE A 275 -7.19 -18.26 25.29
N VAL A 276 -7.57 -18.37 26.57
CA VAL A 276 -8.22 -17.27 27.30
C VAL A 276 -7.30 -16.03 27.34
N PHE A 277 -6.02 -16.22 27.63
CA PHE A 277 -5.03 -15.12 27.63
C PHE A 277 -4.94 -14.42 26.27
N CYS A 278 -4.98 -15.16 25.16
CA CYS A 278 -4.97 -14.58 23.82
C CYS A 278 -6.25 -13.80 23.48
N CYS A 279 -7.41 -14.19 24.03
CA CYS A 279 -8.69 -13.53 23.75
C CYS A 279 -8.95 -12.29 24.62
N ILE A 280 -8.39 -12.23 25.84
CA ILE A 280 -8.61 -11.13 26.79
C ILE A 280 -8.31 -9.74 26.19
N PRO A 281 -7.17 -9.50 25.50
CA PRO A 281 -6.88 -8.18 24.91
C PRO A 281 -7.94 -7.74 23.91
N GLY A 282 -8.45 -8.67 23.09
CA GLY A 282 -9.55 -8.39 22.17
C GLY A 282 -10.83 -8.00 22.88
N LEU A 283 -11.18 -8.73 23.94
CA LEU A 283 -12.41 -8.48 24.69
C LEU A 283 -12.36 -7.09 25.36
N ILE A 284 -11.25 -6.78 26.03
CA ILE A 284 -11.05 -5.50 26.71
C ILE A 284 -11.07 -4.35 25.70
N SER A 285 -10.27 -4.44 24.62
CA SER A 285 -10.18 -3.38 23.61
C SER A 285 -11.50 -3.18 22.85
N GLY A 286 -12.19 -4.27 22.50
CA GLY A 286 -13.49 -4.22 21.85
C GLY A 286 -14.55 -3.56 22.74
N THR A 287 -14.66 -3.99 24.00
CA THR A 287 -15.62 -3.41 24.94
C THR A 287 -15.33 -1.95 25.23
N PHE A 288 -14.06 -1.59 25.44
CA PHE A 288 -13.66 -0.19 25.63
C PHE A 288 -14.05 0.67 24.43
N PHE A 289 -13.81 0.20 23.21
CA PHE A 289 -14.11 0.97 22.00
C PHE A 289 -15.62 1.17 21.79
N ILE A 290 -16.43 0.12 22.01
CA ILE A 290 -17.90 0.20 21.88
C ILE A 290 -18.49 1.11 22.96
N THR A 291 -18.05 0.99 24.21
CA THR A 291 -18.53 1.85 25.30
C THR A 291 -18.16 3.30 25.06
N TYR A 292 -16.91 3.58 24.70
CA TYR A 292 -16.45 4.94 24.37
C TYR A 292 -17.23 5.54 23.18
N ALA A 293 -17.48 4.76 22.13
CA ALA A 293 -18.28 5.21 21.01
C ALA A 293 -19.75 5.48 21.39
N ALA A 294 -20.34 4.64 22.25
CA ALA A 294 -21.70 4.82 22.74
C ALA A 294 -21.88 6.12 23.56
N PHE A 295 -20.86 6.52 24.33
CA PHE A 295 -20.88 7.78 25.09
C PHE A 295 -20.79 9.04 24.21
N ASN A 296 -20.20 8.94 23.02
CA ASN A 296 -19.96 10.07 22.11
C ASN A 296 -20.91 10.07 20.90
N LEU A 297 -22.10 9.49 21.06
CA LEU A 297 -23.03 9.28 19.96
C LEU A 297 -24.03 10.44 19.84
N GLU A 298 -24.13 11.00 18.63
CA GLU A 298 -25.10 12.04 18.30
C GLU A 298 -26.23 11.46 17.44
N ASN A 299 -27.45 11.99 17.58
CA ASN A 299 -28.62 11.49 16.85
C ASN A 299 -28.86 12.28 15.57
N GLU A 300 -28.03 12.03 14.55
CA GLU A 300 -28.22 12.62 13.22
C GLU A 300 -28.65 11.55 12.20
N PRO A 301 -29.50 11.88 11.22
CA PRO A 301 -29.81 10.98 10.12
C PRO A 301 -28.57 10.77 9.24
N ILE A 302 -28.31 9.52 8.84
CA ILE A 302 -27.17 9.19 7.98
C ILE A 302 -27.65 8.48 6.71
N VAL A 303 -26.99 8.80 5.59
CA VAL A 303 -27.33 8.27 4.26
C VAL A 303 -27.06 6.77 4.14
N ALA A 304 -26.05 6.26 4.87
CA ALA A 304 -25.69 4.85 4.87
C ALA A 304 -25.14 4.42 6.23
N CYS A 305 -25.52 3.23 6.68
CA CYS A 305 -25.03 2.65 7.92
C CYS A 305 -23.71 1.91 7.70
N ASN A 306 -22.59 2.63 7.73
CA ASN A 306 -21.25 2.03 7.61
C ASN A 306 -20.39 2.32 8.86
N PRO A 307 -19.30 1.57 9.10
CA PRO A 307 -18.46 1.76 10.29
C PRO A 307 -18.02 3.20 10.55
N PRO A 308 -17.49 3.97 9.58
CA PRO A 308 -17.04 5.34 9.86
C PRO A 308 -18.19 6.32 10.14
N LEU A 309 -19.37 6.14 9.53
CA LEU A 309 -20.53 7.02 9.75
C LEU A 309 -21.38 6.61 10.97
N ALA A 310 -21.23 5.38 11.44
CA ALA A 310 -21.87 4.90 12.67
C ALA A 310 -21.27 5.54 13.92
N TYR A 311 -20.02 6.02 13.85
CA TYR A 311 -19.36 6.73 14.94
C TYR A 311 -19.74 8.21 14.97
N GLY A 312 -19.74 8.79 16.17
CA GLY A 312 -19.76 10.25 16.32
C GLY A 312 -18.53 10.91 15.69
N PRO A 313 -18.59 12.19 15.33
CA PRO A 313 -17.54 12.89 14.58
C PRO A 313 -16.17 12.85 15.28
N ALA A 314 -16.14 12.92 16.61
CA ALA A 314 -14.89 12.81 17.38
C ALA A 314 -14.19 11.44 17.18
N VAL A 315 -14.94 10.35 17.30
CA VAL A 315 -14.43 8.97 17.15
C VAL A 315 -14.11 8.69 15.68
N ALA A 316 -14.95 9.14 14.75
CA ALA A 316 -14.72 9.02 13.31
C ALA A 316 -13.43 9.75 12.88
N ASN A 317 -13.15 10.92 13.46
CA ASN A 317 -11.91 11.65 13.17
C ASN A 317 -10.67 10.88 13.65
N ILE A 318 -10.69 10.37 14.88
CA ILE A 318 -9.61 9.52 15.41
C ILE A 318 -9.38 8.29 14.50
N TRP A 319 -10.46 7.63 14.07
CA TRP A 319 -10.39 6.49 13.17
C TRP A 319 -9.72 6.85 11.83
N ASN A 320 -10.14 7.97 11.22
CA ASN A 320 -9.59 8.45 9.95
C ASN A 320 -8.11 8.83 10.06
N ILE A 321 -7.72 9.49 11.16
CA ILE A 321 -6.32 9.83 11.45
C ILE A 321 -5.47 8.56 11.56
N CYS A 322 -5.94 7.54 12.29
CA CYS A 322 -5.21 6.28 12.44
C CYS A 322 -4.98 5.58 11.09
N ILE A 323 -6.01 5.52 10.24
CA ILE A 323 -5.89 4.96 8.89
C ILE A 323 -4.88 5.76 8.06
N TRP A 324 -4.91 7.09 8.16
CA TRP A 324 -4.01 7.96 7.42
C TRP A 324 -2.54 7.76 7.86
N GLN A 325 -2.29 7.66 9.16
CA GLN A 325 -0.95 7.41 9.71
C GLN A 325 -0.39 6.05 9.25
N MET A 326 -1.21 4.99 9.27
CA MET A 326 -0.80 3.68 8.75
C MET A 326 -0.43 3.73 7.26
N ARG A 327 -1.19 4.49 6.45
CA ARG A 327 -0.88 4.68 5.02
C ARG A 327 0.41 5.47 4.82
N LYS A 328 0.65 6.50 5.63
CA LYS A 328 1.89 7.30 5.60
C LYS A 328 3.11 6.45 5.94
N LYS A 329 3.05 5.68 7.03
CA LYS A 329 4.15 4.78 7.45
C LYS A 329 4.46 3.71 6.40
N ARG A 330 3.42 3.10 5.79
CA ARG A 330 3.61 2.13 4.70
C ARG A 330 4.32 2.75 3.50
N ARG A 331 3.95 3.98 3.12
CA ARG A 331 4.59 4.72 2.02
C ARG A 331 6.07 5.00 2.32
N ASN A 332 6.39 5.44 3.55
CA ASN A 332 7.76 5.70 3.97
C ASN A 332 8.62 4.42 3.97
N ASN A 333 8.09 3.29 4.46
CA ASN A 333 8.81 2.01 4.42
C ASN A 333 9.07 1.54 2.98
N SER A 334 8.10 1.72 2.07
CA SER A 334 8.31 1.42 0.64
C SER A 334 9.38 2.28 -0.01
N ASN A 335 9.50 3.55 0.39
CA ASN A 335 10.55 4.44 -0.10
C ASN A 335 11.93 4.03 0.45
N HIS A 336 12.02 3.72 1.74
CA HIS A 336 13.29 3.34 2.36
C HIS A 336 13.82 1.98 1.82
N GLN A 337 12.92 1.06 1.49
CA GLN A 337 13.28 -0.21 0.87
C GLN A 337 13.77 -0.04 -0.58
N ARG A 338 13.27 0.96 -1.32
CA ARG A 338 13.81 1.33 -2.63
C ARG A 338 15.21 1.91 -2.52
N GLU A 339 15.44 2.87 -1.62
CA GLU A 339 16.76 3.47 -1.37
C GLU A 339 17.81 2.43 -0.95
N SER A 340 17.42 1.44 -0.14
CA SER A 340 18.30 0.36 0.30
C SER A 340 18.65 -0.60 -0.84
N THR A 341 17.72 -0.85 -1.76
CA THR A 341 17.96 -1.68 -2.94
C THR A 341 18.86 -0.97 -3.94
N GLU A 342 18.72 0.35 -4.08
CA GLU A 342 19.54 1.18 -4.98
C GLU A 342 20.98 1.31 -4.47
N LYS A 343 21.20 1.49 -3.16
CA LYS A 343 22.54 1.49 -2.58
C LYS A 343 23.24 0.13 -2.66
N ASN A 344 22.50 -0.97 -2.52
CA ASN A 344 23.08 -2.32 -2.66
C ASN A 344 23.30 -2.73 -4.12
N GLY A 345 22.51 -2.21 -5.06
CA GLY A 345 22.73 -2.39 -6.50
C GLY A 345 24.05 -1.76 -6.97
N ASN A 346 24.43 -0.61 -6.41
CA ASN A 346 25.71 0.05 -6.72
C ASN A 346 26.93 -0.56 -5.99
N ALA A 347 26.73 -1.39 -4.96
CA ALA A 347 27.82 -2.11 -4.29
C ALA A 347 28.10 -3.50 -4.91
N GLY A 348 27.13 -4.08 -5.62
CA GLY A 348 27.27 -5.38 -6.30
C GLY A 348 28.06 -5.35 -7.61
N ASP A 349 28.15 -4.18 -8.26
CA ASP A 349 28.75 -4.07 -9.60
C ASP A 349 30.30 -4.09 -9.61
N ASN A 350 30.93 -4.00 -8.44
CA ASN A 350 32.38 -4.16 -8.29
C ASN A 350 32.83 -5.59 -7.91
N HIS A 351 31.92 -6.48 -7.50
CA HIS A 351 32.29 -7.87 -7.17
C HIS A 351 31.84 -8.89 -8.23
N GLN A 352 30.81 -8.57 -9.02
CA GLN A 352 30.35 -9.42 -10.14
C GLN A 352 31.32 -9.43 -11.34
N ARG A 353 32.39 -8.61 -11.34
CA ARG A 353 33.41 -8.59 -12.40
C ARG A 353 34.58 -9.57 -12.18
N TYR A 354 34.64 -10.27 -11.05
CA TYR A 354 35.71 -11.24 -10.74
C TYR A 354 35.24 -12.71 -10.64
N GLN A 355 33.94 -13.01 -10.76
CA GLN A 355 33.44 -14.39 -10.69
C GLN A 355 32.99 -15.00 -12.02
N ASN A 356 33.05 -14.25 -13.13
CA ASN A 356 32.63 -14.75 -14.46
C ASN A 356 33.79 -15.27 -15.33
N THR A 357 34.90 -15.73 -14.73
CA THR A 357 36.05 -16.27 -15.49
C THR A 357 36.52 -17.64 -15.00
N ALA A 358 35.65 -18.45 -14.41
CA ALA A 358 36.02 -19.81 -14.04
C ALA A 358 34.82 -20.77 -13.96
N VAL A 359 34.07 -20.96 -15.05
CA VAL A 359 33.34 -22.22 -15.30
C VAL A 359 33.18 -22.41 -16.81
N LEU A 360 34.07 -23.21 -17.40
CA LEU A 360 33.80 -23.98 -18.61
C LEU A 360 34.45 -25.35 -18.38
N ILE A 361 33.79 -26.42 -18.85
CA ILE A 361 34.20 -27.85 -18.82
C ILE A 361 33.79 -28.51 -17.48
N GLU A 362 32.99 -29.59 -17.38
CA GLU A 362 32.67 -30.69 -18.29
C GLU A 362 31.33 -31.36 -17.88
N ASP A 363 30.56 -31.81 -18.87
CA ASP A 363 29.54 -32.86 -18.72
C ASP A 363 30.22 -34.23 -18.66
N THR A 364 29.81 -35.15 -17.78
CA THR A 364 29.24 -36.48 -18.12
C THR A 364 29.15 -37.49 -16.95
N LEU A 365 28.00 -38.19 -16.96
CA LEU A 365 27.77 -39.63 -16.71
C LEU A 365 28.02 -40.29 -15.33
N VAL A 366 26.90 -40.75 -14.75
CA VAL A 366 26.57 -42.15 -14.37
C VAL A 366 27.67 -43.03 -13.75
N HIS A 367 27.50 -43.38 -12.47
CA HIS A 367 27.38 -44.77 -11.96
C HIS A 367 27.27 -44.80 -10.42
N GLU A 368 26.26 -45.49 -9.87
CA GLU A 368 26.37 -46.13 -8.55
C GLU A 368 27.28 -47.36 -8.67
N PRO A 369 28.07 -47.68 -7.62
CA PRO A 369 27.66 -48.82 -6.78
C PRO A 369 28.03 -48.75 -5.26
N TYR A 370 27.19 -49.46 -4.51
CA TYR A 370 27.33 -50.22 -3.26
C TYR A 370 28.68 -50.35 -2.48
N PHE A 371 28.60 -50.05 -1.16
CA PHE A 371 29.23 -50.63 0.07
C PHE A 371 30.77 -50.62 0.28
N PRO A 372 31.32 -50.72 1.52
CA PRO A 372 30.68 -51.00 2.83
C PRO A 372 31.04 -50.06 4.00
N VAL A 373 30.38 -50.32 5.12
CA VAL A 373 30.62 -49.82 6.48
C VAL A 373 32.00 -50.26 6.97
N ASP A 374 32.81 -49.31 7.46
CA ASP A 374 33.95 -49.63 8.33
C ASP A 374 33.88 -48.80 9.62
N ILE A 375 33.92 -49.54 10.73
CA ILE A 375 33.84 -49.07 12.10
C ILE A 375 35.27 -48.83 12.54
N THR A 376 35.71 -47.58 12.59
CA THR A 376 36.80 -47.16 13.49
C THR A 376 36.91 -45.64 13.50
N LYS A 377 36.55 -45.03 14.64
CA LYS A 377 37.30 -43.96 15.35
C LYS A 377 36.40 -43.21 16.31
N GLU A 378 36.06 -43.91 17.40
CA GLU A 378 35.45 -43.39 18.62
C GLU A 378 36.43 -42.54 19.47
N GLN A 379 37.26 -41.74 18.82
CA GLN A 379 38.13 -40.73 19.45
C GLN A 379 38.10 -39.37 18.72
N LYS A 380 37.38 -39.25 17.59
CA LYS A 380 37.14 -37.98 16.89
C LYS A 380 35.80 -37.31 17.27
N SER A 381 35.00 -37.97 18.11
CA SER A 381 33.65 -37.51 18.53
C SER A 381 33.65 -36.50 19.70
N ARG A 382 34.67 -36.51 20.58
CA ARG A 382 34.71 -35.57 21.72
C ARG A 382 35.23 -34.16 21.38
N SER A 383 36.06 -34.01 20.34
CA SER A 383 36.51 -32.67 19.91
C SER A 383 35.46 -31.94 19.06
N GLN A 384 34.74 -32.66 18.19
CA GLN A 384 33.64 -32.08 17.40
C GLN A 384 32.41 -31.70 18.25
N CYS A 385 32.15 -32.36 19.38
CA CYS A 385 31.03 -32.01 20.25
C CYS A 385 31.25 -30.69 21.01
N ASN A 386 32.50 -30.38 21.41
CA ASN A 386 32.83 -29.14 22.10
C ASN A 386 32.87 -27.93 21.13
N GLU A 387 33.32 -28.11 19.89
CA GLU A 387 33.22 -27.08 18.85
C GLU A 387 31.76 -26.82 18.42
N CYS A 388 30.92 -27.87 18.30
CA CYS A 388 29.49 -27.69 18.05
C CYS A 388 28.77 -27.03 19.24
N TYR A 389 29.17 -27.32 20.49
CA TYR A 389 28.57 -26.69 21.67
C TYR A 389 28.92 -25.21 21.77
N HIS A 390 30.17 -24.81 21.49
CA HIS A 390 30.56 -23.40 21.46
C HIS A 390 30.00 -22.65 20.23
N TYR A 391 29.93 -23.29 19.06
CA TYR A 391 29.30 -22.72 17.86
C TYR A 391 27.78 -22.54 18.05
N CYS A 392 27.10 -23.50 18.67
CA CYS A 392 25.68 -23.39 19.00
C CYS A 392 25.42 -22.40 20.14
N LYS A 393 26.32 -22.27 21.13
CA LYS A 393 26.21 -21.30 22.23
C LYS A 393 26.39 -19.86 21.73
N GLY A 394 27.32 -19.61 20.81
CA GLY A 394 27.50 -18.32 20.13
C GLY A 394 26.33 -17.93 19.22
N LYS A 395 25.80 -18.88 18.40
CA LYS A 395 24.57 -18.65 17.61
C LYS A 395 23.34 -18.42 18.49
N LYS A 396 23.30 -18.96 19.71
CA LYS A 396 22.18 -18.76 20.66
C LYS A 396 22.12 -17.33 21.21
N GLU A 397 23.25 -16.65 21.37
CA GLU A 397 23.31 -15.24 21.80
C GLU A 397 23.08 -14.27 20.64
N GLN A 398 23.63 -14.57 19.46
CA GLN A 398 23.42 -13.74 18.27
C GLN A 398 21.97 -13.81 17.76
N ASN A 399 21.34 -14.98 17.80
CA ASN A 399 19.90 -15.12 17.51
C ASN A 399 19.02 -14.49 18.59
N LYS A 400 19.46 -14.39 19.85
CA LYS A 400 18.70 -13.69 20.90
C LYS A 400 18.58 -12.20 20.59
N HIS A 401 19.63 -11.54 20.13
CA HIS A 401 19.58 -10.11 19.79
C HIS A 401 18.71 -9.83 18.56
N VAL A 402 18.87 -10.62 17.49
CA VAL A 402 18.01 -10.49 16.29
C VAL A 402 16.55 -10.82 16.63
N LEU A 403 16.31 -11.82 17.48
CA LEU A 403 14.98 -12.16 17.94
C LEU A 403 14.38 -11.07 18.83
N LEU A 404 15.14 -10.50 19.77
CA LEU A 404 14.68 -9.38 20.61
C LEU A 404 14.36 -8.15 19.77
N GLN A 405 15.17 -7.84 18.76
CA GLN A 405 14.88 -6.75 17.82
C GLN A 405 13.66 -7.03 16.94
N THR A 406 13.49 -8.27 16.48
CA THR A 406 12.32 -8.67 15.66
C THR A 406 11.04 -8.73 16.50
N VAL A 407 11.11 -9.24 17.73
CA VAL A 407 10.01 -9.25 18.70
C VAL A 407 9.66 -7.83 19.11
N ALA A 408 10.63 -6.95 19.38
CA ALA A 408 10.39 -5.55 19.67
C ALA A 408 9.79 -4.80 18.46
N ALA A 409 10.24 -5.10 17.24
CA ALA A 409 9.68 -4.53 16.02
C ALA A 409 8.24 -5.04 15.75
N LEU A 410 7.96 -6.32 15.98
CA LEU A 410 6.62 -6.92 15.83
C LEU A 410 5.68 -6.49 16.96
N ALA A 411 6.17 -6.36 18.19
CA ALA A 411 5.43 -5.80 19.31
C ALA A 411 5.10 -4.33 19.05
N ASN A 412 6.06 -3.52 18.61
CA ASN A 412 5.80 -2.15 18.19
C ASN A 412 4.85 -2.09 16.98
N LEU A 413 4.87 -3.07 16.07
CA LEU A 413 3.90 -3.14 14.97
C LEU A 413 2.48 -3.46 15.48
N CYS A 414 2.30 -4.47 16.33
CA CYS A 414 0.99 -4.81 16.92
C CYS A 414 0.49 -3.69 17.87
N PHE A 415 1.36 -3.05 18.65
CA PHE A 415 1.02 -1.86 19.45
C PHE A 415 0.70 -0.64 18.60
N THR A 416 1.27 -0.47 17.40
CA THR A 416 0.82 0.58 16.46
C THR A 416 -0.47 0.23 15.71
N VAL A 417 -0.88 -1.03 15.69
CA VAL A 417 -2.22 -1.44 15.22
C VAL A 417 -3.27 -1.15 16.31
N ASP A 418 -2.87 -1.13 17.58
CA ASP A 418 -3.60 -0.56 18.72
C ASP A 418 -3.16 0.88 19.02
N CYS A 419 -3.39 1.81 18.08
CA CYS A 419 -3.13 3.27 18.20
C CYS A 419 -3.71 3.98 19.45
N PHE A 420 -4.31 3.25 20.40
CA PHE A 420 -5.07 3.77 21.53
C PHE A 420 -4.37 3.67 22.90
N SER A 421 -3.23 2.98 23.07
CA SER A 421 -2.54 2.95 24.37
C SER A 421 -1.62 4.16 24.65
N THR A 422 -1.65 5.22 23.83
CA THR A 422 -0.77 6.41 24.03
C THR A 422 -1.52 7.75 24.00
N ILE A 423 -2.85 7.74 24.14
CA ILE A 423 -3.65 8.95 24.38
C ILE A 423 -4.54 8.70 25.60
N ILE A 424 -3.90 8.40 26.73
CA ILE A 424 -4.29 8.77 28.09
C ILE A 424 -3.01 9.24 28.78
#